data_AF-A0AA42ISQ7-F1
#
_entry.id   AF-A0AA42ISQ7-F1
#
_cell.length_a   1.000
_cell.length_b   1.000
_cell.length_c   1.000
_cell.angle_alpha   90.00
_cell.angle_beta   90.00
_cell.angle_gamma   90.00
#
_symmetry.space_group_name_H-M   'P 1'
#
loop_
_entity.id
_entity.type
_entity.pdbx_description
1 polymer ?
#
loop_
_entity_poly.entity_id
_entity_poly.type
_entity_poly.pdbx_seq_one_letter_code
_entity_poly.pdbx_strand_id
1 'polypeptide(L)' 'MVDRAFIGRNGQIRTNDVLGLLRLEIDDPEWKTAMVALKDALQVNGKAVYIRVYKRTGEDRYEPVNLGLAGV' A
#
# COMPACT_ATOMS: atom_id res chain seq x y z
N MET A 1 -6.79 2.05 -18.10
CA MET A 1 -6.57 1.91 -16.63
C MET A 1 -5.85 0.60 -16.32
N VAL A 2 -6.29 -0.53 -16.86
CA VAL A 2 -5.63 -1.84 -16.71
C VAL A 2 -4.19 -1.83 -17.24
N ASP A 3 -3.97 -1.34 -18.46
CA ASP A 3 -2.63 -1.24 -19.06
C ASP A 3 -1.63 -0.49 -18.19
N ARG A 4 -2.08 0.58 -17.51
CA ARG A 4 -1.23 1.37 -16.63
C ARG A 4 -0.80 0.60 -15.37
N ALA A 5 -1.64 -0.30 -14.87
CA ALA A 5 -1.34 -1.09 -13.68
C ALA A 5 -0.29 -2.17 -13.97
N PHE A 6 -0.35 -2.79 -15.16
CA PHE A 6 0.51 -3.92 -15.54
C PHE A 6 1.69 -3.54 -16.45
N ILE A 7 1.65 -2.40 -17.14
CA ILE A 7 2.71 -1.90 -18.03
C ILE A 7 3.36 -0.67 -17.39
N GLY A 8 4.26 -0.88 -16.43
CA GLY A 8 5.14 0.17 -15.94
C GLY A 8 6.36 0.37 -16.85
N ARG A 9 7.14 1.42 -16.58
CA ARG A 9 8.47 1.60 -17.19
C ARG A 9 9.32 0.39 -16.77
N ASN A 10 9.88 -0.32 -17.76
CA ASN A 10 10.80 -1.45 -17.55
C ASN A 10 10.17 -2.70 -16.93
N GLY A 11 8.86 -2.93 -17.10
CA GLY A 11 8.19 -4.15 -16.62
C GLY A 11 7.90 -4.16 -15.12
N GLN A 12 8.09 -3.04 -14.42
CA GLN A 12 7.70 -2.91 -13.02
C GLN A 12 6.19 -2.74 -12.90
N ILE A 13 5.55 -3.58 -12.10
CA ILE A 13 4.13 -3.46 -11.80
C ILE A 13 3.92 -2.34 -10.76
N ARG A 14 2.92 -1.49 -10.99
CA ARG A 14 2.57 -0.43 -10.03
C ARG A 14 1.57 -0.98 -9.02
N THR A 15 2.05 -1.43 -7.86
CA THR A 15 1.21 -2.05 -6.81
C THR A 15 0.00 -1.19 -6.44
N ASN A 16 0.16 0.13 -6.31
CA ASN A 16 -0.95 1.04 -6.02
C ASN A 16 -2.02 1.05 -7.12
N ASP A 17 -1.61 1.01 -8.39
CA ASP A 17 -2.55 1.01 -9.53
C ASP A 17 -3.27 -0.35 -9.62
N VAL A 18 -2.58 -1.46 -9.31
CA VAL A 18 -3.18 -2.82 -9.20
C VAL A 18 -4.20 -2.90 -8.08
N LEU A 19 -3.86 -2.42 -6.88
CA LEU A 19 -4.79 -2.35 -5.75
C LEU A 19 -5.97 -1.41 -6.06
N GLY A 20 -5.77 -0.41 -6.92
CA GLY A 20 -6.83 0.46 -7.42
C GLY A 20 -7.88 -0.29 -8.25
N LEU A 21 -7.51 -1.34 -9.00
CA LEU A 21 -8.45 -2.15 -9.78
C LEU A 21 -9.49 -2.84 -8.89
N LEU A 22 -9.08 -3.26 -7.69
CA LEU A 22 -9.98 -3.92 -6.71
C LEU A 22 -11.11 -3.02 -6.21
N ARG A 23 -11.02 -1.69 -6.43
CA ARG A 23 -12.04 -0.71 -6.03
C ARG A 23 -13.07 -0.43 -7.12
N LEU A 24 -12.86 -0.95 -8.34
CA LEU A 24 -13.76 -0.72 -9.46
C LEU A 24 -14.94 -1.70 -9.38
N GLU A 25 -16.14 -1.17 -9.27
CA GLU A 25 -17.39 -1.93 -9.32
C GLU A 25 -17.83 -2.08 -10.78
N ILE A 26 -17.32 -3.12 -11.44
CA ILE A 26 -17.70 -3.47 -12.82
C ILE A 26 -18.50 -4.77 -12.78
N ASP A 27 -19.73 -4.72 -13.27
CA ASP A 27 -20.67 -5.85 -13.28
C ASP A 27 -20.48 -6.72 -14.54
N ASP A 28 -19.26 -7.21 -14.72
CA ASP A 28 -18.90 -8.12 -15.80
C ASP A 28 -18.37 -9.45 -15.22
N PRO A 29 -18.86 -10.62 -15.68
CA PRO A 29 -18.44 -11.92 -15.15
C PRO A 29 -16.94 -12.23 -15.33
N GLU A 30 -16.35 -11.81 -16.44
CA GLU A 30 -14.92 -12.01 -16.72
C GLU A 30 -14.08 -11.11 -15.80
N TRP A 31 -14.50 -9.85 -15.63
CA TRP A 31 -13.89 -8.92 -14.68
C TRP A 31 -13.90 -9.46 -13.25
N LYS A 32 -15.05 -9.97 -12.78
CA LYS A 32 -15.16 -10.55 -11.44
C LYS A 32 -14.21 -11.72 -11.26
N THR A 33 -14.11 -12.59 -12.27
CA THR A 33 -13.19 -13.73 -12.28
C THR A 33 -11.73 -13.26 -12.21
N ALA A 34 -11.38 -12.24 -12.99
CA ALA A 34 -10.04 -11.64 -12.97
C ALA A 34 -9.71 -11.00 -11.61
N MET A 35 -10.67 -10.34 -10.96
CA MET A 35 -10.47 -9.75 -9.62
C MET A 35 -10.30 -10.80 -8.53
N VAL A 36 -10.94 -11.97 -8.65
CA VAL A 36 -10.71 -13.10 -7.75
C VAL A 36 -9.28 -13.62 -7.93
N ALA A 37 -8.88 -13.94 -9.16
CA ALA A 37 -7.53 -14.42 -9.45
C ALA A 37 -6.44 -13.41 -9.01
N LEU A 38 -6.70 -12.12 -9.18
CA LEU A 38 -5.80 -11.07 -8.72
C LEU A 38 -5.64 -11.07 -7.20
N LYS A 39 -6.74 -11.20 -6.44
CA LYS A 39 -6.68 -11.28 -4.98
C LYS A 39 -5.91 -12.50 -4.51
N ASP A 40 -6.10 -13.64 -5.16
CA ASP A 40 -5.41 -14.89 -4.81
C ASP A 40 -3.89 -14.81 -5.07
N ALA A 41 -3.48 -14.02 -6.07
CA ALA A 41 -2.06 -13.81 -6.37
C ALA A 41 -1.36 -12.80 -5.42
N LEU A 42 -2.10 -12.01 -4.64
CA LEU A 42 -1.51 -11.02 -3.74
C LEU A 42 -0.99 -11.69 -2.45
N GLN A 43 0.33 -11.63 -2.26
CA GLN A 43 0.99 -12.08 -1.03
C GLN A 43 1.43 -10.90 -0.17
N VAL A 44 1.06 -10.93 1.12
CA VAL A 44 1.49 -9.92 2.10
C VAL A 44 2.84 -10.35 2.68
N ASN A 45 3.93 -9.77 2.17
CA ASN A 45 5.30 -10.12 2.57
C ASN A 45 5.77 -9.43 3.86
N GLY A 46 4.92 -8.66 4.54
CA GLY A 46 5.29 -8.00 5.79
C GLY A 46 4.24 -7.03 6.30
N LYS A 47 4.52 -6.44 7.47
CA LYS A 47 3.70 -5.40 8.09
C LYS A 47 4.57 -4.16 8.31
N ALA A 48 4.12 -3.00 7.87
CA ALA A 48 4.75 -1.73 8.24
C ALA A 48 4.10 -1.25 9.55
N VAL A 49 4.87 -1.22 10.65
CA VAL A 49 4.37 -0.72 11.94
C VAL A 49 4.64 0.78 12.00
N TYR A 50 3.58 1.58 12.13
CA TYR A 50 3.71 3.01 12.35
C TYR A 50 4.00 3.29 13.83
N ILE A 51 5.21 3.78 14.13
CA ILE A 51 5.64 4.11 15.50
C ILE A 51 5.78 5.62 15.61
N ARG A 52 5.20 6.22 16.66
CA ARG A 52 5.38 7.63 17.01
C ARG A 52 5.90 7.74 18.44
N VAL A 53 7.07 8.34 18.60
CA VAL A 53 7.71 8.55 19.91
C VAL A 53 7.62 10.02 20.28
N TYR A 54 7.31 10.27 21.55
CA TYR A 54 7.24 11.61 22.10
C TYR A 54 8.08 11.72 23.36
N LYS A 55 8.63 12.91 23.60
CA LYS A 55 9.32 13.27 24.83
C LYS A 55 8.50 14.31 25.59
N ARG A 56 8.35 14.11 26.90
CA ARG A 56 7.69 15.10 27.77
C ARG A 56 8.59 16.32 27.95
N THR A 57 8.05 17.53 27.73
CA THR A 57 8.72 18.81 27.94
C THR A 57 7.89 19.69 28.88
N GLY A 58 8.17 19.60 30.18
CA GLY A 58 7.41 20.32 31.22
C GLY A 58 6.27 19.48 31.82
N GLU A 59 5.22 20.16 32.30
CA GLU A 59 4.12 19.49 33.00
C GLU A 59 3.11 18.83 32.05
N ASP A 60 2.68 19.47 30.96
CA ASP A 60 1.63 18.88 30.09
C ASP A 60 1.94 18.91 28.59
N ARG A 61 3.20 19.09 28.21
CA ARG A 61 3.60 19.12 26.79
C ARG A 61 4.42 17.91 26.39
N TYR A 62 4.11 17.38 25.22
CA TYR A 62 4.84 16.29 24.58
C TYR A 62 5.26 16.71 23.18
N GLU A 63 6.54 16.56 22.87
CA GLU A 63 7.12 16.90 21.58
C GLU A 63 7.51 15.63 20.82
N PRO A 64 7.23 15.55 19.50
CA PRO A 64 7.56 14.38 18.70
C PRO A 64 9.08 14.25 18.54
N VAL A 65 9.59 13.03 18.71
CA VAL A 65 11.00 12.70 18.50
C VAL A 65 11.17 12.17 17.08
N ASN A 66 12.02 12.83 16.29
CA ASN A 66 12.40 12.31 14.98
C ASN A 66 13.35 11.13 15.16
N LEU A 67 12.83 9.92 14.92
CA LEU A 67 13.64 8.72 14.87
C LEU A 67 14.06 8.51 13.42
N GLY A 68 15.35 8.59 13.14
CA GLY A 68 15.93 8.27 11.83
C GLY A 68 15.87 6.78 11.51
N LEU A 69 14.66 6.20 11.47
CA LEU A 69 14.42 4.77 11.30
C LEU A 69 14.75 4.26 9.88
N ALA A 70 14.99 5.18 8.94
CA ALA A 70 15.27 4.88 7.53
C ALA A 70 16.79 4.84 7.19
N GLY A 71 17.66 4.75 8.20
CA GLY A 71 19.12 4.80 8.01
C GLY A 71 19.80 3.46 7.72
N VAL A 72 19.08 2.44 7.24
CA VAL A 72 19.62 1.10 6.95
C VAL A 72 19.30 0.69 5.52
#